data_AF-A0A1B1ZIZ7-F1
#
_entry.id   AF-A0A1B1ZIZ7-F1
#
_cell.length_a   1.000
_cell.length_b   1.000
_cell.length_c   1.000
_cell.angle_alpha   90.00
_cell.angle_beta   90.00
_cell.angle_gamma   90.00
#
_symmetry.space_group_name_H-M   'P 1'
#
loop_
_entity.id
_entity.type
_entity.pdbx_description
1 polymer ?
#
loop_
_entity_poly.entity_id
_entity_poly.type
_entity_poly.pdbx_seq_one_letter_code
_entity_poly.pdbx_strand_id
1 'polypeptide(L)'
;MVLRIAGLPVPGPSDLISGAASVVDRTGELAGAVVALPARAGELLDEVGSLVGRIGTIATRAETLLDRVDGVVDRAEGLIGTVESVAAEAKDVVGRVRPVADRADELVTHVSTVAGDADGLITRVSTVADDAGGLITRVSTVADDAGGLITRVSTVADDAGGLVERVSGVAGDADVLVRTVTTVSERAGELIGQVEQVTGAATGVVDRAGAVAERAGTVVESASGTSDRAGALLDLYGPLAERAAPLATRFVDELSEEEVHAAIRLVDQLPVLTEHLDDDILPILATLDRVGPDVHELLDVLKEVRQAIVGIPGFRLLSRRGSGKEDE
;
A
#
# COMPACT_ATOMS: atom_id res chain seq x y z
N MET A 1 9.76 -213.56 -46.58
CA MET A 1 9.71 -213.63 -48.05
C MET A 1 8.46 -212.86 -48.48
N VAL A 2 8.59 -211.60 -48.89
CA VAL A 2 7.44 -210.75 -49.25
C VAL A 2 7.18 -210.93 -50.75
N LEU A 3 6.00 -211.44 -51.10
CA LEU A 3 5.57 -211.61 -52.50
C LEU A 3 5.41 -210.24 -53.17
N ARG A 4 5.99 -210.05 -54.36
CA ARG A 4 5.81 -208.87 -55.22
C ARG A 4 4.99 -209.26 -56.45
N ILE A 5 3.98 -208.46 -56.80
CA ILE A 5 3.24 -208.54 -58.07
C ILE A 5 3.31 -207.15 -58.74
N ALA A 6 3.78 -207.09 -59.99
CA ALA A 6 3.74 -205.91 -60.87
C ALA A 6 4.35 -204.58 -60.31
N GLY A 7 5.53 -204.64 -59.69
CA GLY A 7 6.35 -203.43 -59.41
C GLY A 7 5.86 -202.53 -58.27
N LEU A 8 4.71 -202.83 -57.67
CA LEU A 8 4.21 -202.17 -56.48
C LEU A 8 4.27 -203.16 -55.30
N PRO A 9 4.77 -202.75 -54.12
CA PRO A 9 4.72 -203.60 -52.94
C PRO A 9 3.25 -203.88 -52.64
N VAL A 10 2.84 -205.15 -52.74
CA VAL A 10 1.51 -205.58 -52.33
C VAL A 10 1.50 -205.47 -50.80
N PRO A 11 0.71 -204.55 -50.23
CA PRO A 11 0.72 -204.33 -48.79
C PRO A 11 0.30 -205.64 -48.10
N GLY A 12 1.09 -206.07 -47.12
CA GLY A 12 0.68 -207.18 -46.27
C GLY A 12 -0.57 -206.81 -45.48
N PRO A 13 -1.31 -207.79 -44.92
CA PRO A 13 -2.46 -207.48 -44.06
C PRO A 13 -2.13 -206.45 -42.96
N SER A 14 -0.89 -206.43 -42.46
CA SER A 14 -0.40 -205.44 -41.49
C SER A 14 -0.22 -204.02 -42.07
N ASP A 15 0.14 -203.86 -43.35
CA ASP A 15 0.29 -202.54 -44.00
C ASP A 15 -1.08 -201.93 -44.33
N LEU A 16 -2.08 -202.76 -44.63
CA LEU A 16 -3.47 -202.31 -44.76
C LEU A 16 -4.05 -201.90 -43.39
N ILE A 17 -3.66 -202.58 -42.30
CA ILE A 17 -4.06 -202.22 -40.95
C ILE A 17 -3.36 -200.92 -40.49
N SER A 18 -2.07 -200.73 -40.77
CA SER A 18 -1.38 -199.46 -40.50
C SER A 18 -1.90 -198.31 -41.38
N GLY A 19 -2.22 -198.60 -42.65
CA GLY A 19 -2.87 -197.65 -43.56
C GLY A 19 -4.24 -197.24 -43.04
N ALA A 20 -5.09 -198.20 -42.68
CA ALA A 20 -6.39 -197.96 -42.05
C ALA A 20 -6.25 -197.23 -40.71
N ALA A 21 -5.26 -197.55 -39.90
CA ALA A 21 -4.97 -196.85 -38.64
C ALA A 21 -4.55 -195.39 -38.89
N SER A 22 -3.71 -195.11 -39.90
CA SER A 22 -3.33 -193.74 -40.25
C SER A 22 -4.46 -192.93 -40.88
N VAL A 23 -5.36 -193.59 -41.63
CA VAL A 23 -6.59 -192.96 -42.12
C VAL A 23 -7.54 -192.71 -40.97
N VAL A 24 -7.66 -193.62 -40.00
CA VAL A 24 -8.44 -193.44 -38.76
C VAL A 24 -7.87 -192.33 -37.89
N ASP A 25 -6.54 -192.24 -37.77
CA ASP A 25 -5.86 -191.20 -37.00
C ASP A 25 -6.01 -189.84 -37.67
N ARG A 26 -5.82 -189.77 -39.00
CA ARG A 26 -6.04 -188.55 -39.79
C ARG A 26 -7.52 -188.17 -39.88
N THR A 27 -8.44 -189.13 -39.89
CA THR A 27 -9.90 -188.85 -39.74
C THR A 27 -10.24 -188.47 -38.31
N GLY A 28 -9.50 -188.93 -37.31
CA GLY A 28 -9.60 -188.51 -35.91
C GLY A 28 -9.10 -187.07 -35.71
N GLU A 29 -7.98 -186.70 -36.33
CA GLU A 29 -7.47 -185.32 -36.35
C GLU A 29 -8.40 -184.38 -37.12
N LEU A 30 -8.93 -184.81 -38.28
CA LEU A 30 -9.93 -184.05 -39.03
C LEU A 30 -11.24 -183.96 -38.25
N ALA A 31 -11.70 -185.03 -37.60
CA ALA A 31 -12.87 -185.00 -36.74
C ALA A 31 -12.65 -184.07 -35.54
N GLY A 32 -11.47 -184.10 -34.92
CA GLY A 32 -11.08 -183.20 -33.83
C GLY A 32 -11.01 -181.74 -34.29
N ALA A 33 -10.47 -181.47 -35.47
CA ALA A 33 -10.45 -180.14 -36.07
C ALA A 33 -11.88 -179.66 -36.39
N VAL A 34 -12.72 -180.51 -36.97
CA VAL A 34 -14.14 -180.21 -37.27
C VAL A 34 -14.96 -180.02 -35.99
N VAL A 35 -14.67 -180.76 -34.92
CA VAL A 35 -15.27 -180.58 -33.59
C VAL A 35 -14.75 -179.31 -32.90
N ALA A 36 -13.51 -178.90 -33.18
CA ALA A 36 -12.91 -177.67 -32.66
C ALA A 36 -13.26 -176.41 -33.47
N LEU A 37 -13.73 -176.54 -34.72
CA LEU A 37 -14.17 -175.42 -35.55
C LEU A 37 -15.28 -174.59 -34.89
N PRO A 38 -16.34 -175.19 -34.30
CA PRO A 38 -17.33 -174.44 -33.53
C PRO A 38 -16.73 -173.66 -32.35
N ALA A 39 -15.76 -174.24 -31.63
CA ALA A 39 -15.11 -173.57 -30.50
C ALA A 39 -14.27 -172.37 -30.97
N ARG A 40 -13.47 -172.55 -32.03
CA ARG A 40 -12.71 -171.45 -32.67
C ARG A 40 -13.63 -170.38 -33.28
N ALA A 41 -14.74 -170.80 -33.87
CA ALA A 41 -15.75 -169.87 -34.36
C ALA A 41 -16.40 -169.08 -33.22
N GLY A 42 -16.65 -169.71 -32.07
CA GLY A 42 -17.11 -169.06 -30.86
C GLY A 42 -16.11 -168.03 -30.33
N GLU A 43 -14.82 -168.39 -30.22
CA GLU A 43 -13.76 -167.47 -29.81
C GLU A 43 -13.62 -166.27 -30.76
N LEU A 44 -13.70 -166.51 -32.08
CA LEU A 44 -13.70 -165.43 -33.07
C LEU A 44 -14.95 -164.55 -32.95
N LEU A 45 -16.12 -165.12 -32.67
CA LEU A 45 -17.35 -164.38 -32.45
C LEU A 45 -17.28 -163.56 -31.15
N ASP A 46 -16.66 -164.07 -30.10
CA ASP A 46 -16.41 -163.34 -28.84
C ASP A 46 -15.41 -162.21 -29.05
N GLU A 47 -14.35 -162.43 -29.82
CA GLU A 47 -13.38 -161.40 -30.20
C GLU A 47 -14.02 -160.32 -31.07
N VAL A 48 -14.85 -160.70 -32.05
CA VAL A 48 -15.67 -159.78 -32.84
C VAL A 48 -16.66 -159.02 -31.96
N GLY A 49 -17.32 -159.68 -31.01
CA GLY A 49 -18.23 -159.04 -30.06
C GLY A 49 -17.52 -158.02 -29.17
N SER A 50 -16.33 -158.36 -28.68
CA SER A 50 -15.45 -157.46 -27.93
C SER A 50 -14.98 -156.27 -28.78
N LEU A 51 -14.60 -156.52 -30.05
CA LEU A 51 -14.23 -155.47 -30.99
C LEU A 51 -15.41 -154.52 -31.27
N VAL A 52 -16.62 -155.05 -31.50
CA VAL A 52 -17.84 -154.26 -31.67
C VAL A 52 -18.13 -153.43 -30.43
N GLY A 53 -17.98 -154.00 -29.22
CA GLY A 53 -18.14 -153.25 -27.97
C GLY A 53 -17.12 -152.11 -27.80
N ARG A 54 -15.85 -152.34 -28.20
CA ARG A 54 -14.82 -151.30 -28.24
C ARG A 54 -15.11 -150.23 -29.27
N ILE A 55 -15.56 -150.60 -30.48
CA ILE A 55 -15.97 -149.67 -31.53
C ILE A 55 -17.14 -148.81 -31.03
N GLY A 56 -18.14 -149.41 -30.37
CA GLY A 56 -19.25 -148.67 -29.76
C GLY A 56 -18.77 -147.66 -28.72
N THR A 57 -17.84 -148.07 -27.84
CA THR A 57 -17.24 -147.16 -26.84
C THR A 57 -16.46 -146.01 -27.50
N ILE A 58 -15.72 -146.29 -28.58
CA ILE A 58 -14.99 -145.28 -29.36
C ILE A 58 -15.98 -144.31 -30.03
N ALA A 59 -17.08 -144.81 -30.59
CA ALA A 59 -18.12 -143.99 -31.22
C ALA A 59 -18.74 -143.03 -30.20
N THR A 60 -19.15 -143.50 -29.01
CA THR A 60 -19.69 -142.63 -27.95
C THR A 60 -18.67 -141.58 -27.49
N ARG A 61 -17.38 -141.95 -27.40
CA ARG A 61 -16.32 -140.97 -27.08
C ARG A 61 -16.12 -139.95 -28.20
N ALA A 62 -16.23 -140.39 -29.46
CA ALA A 62 -16.14 -139.50 -30.62
C ALA A 62 -17.30 -138.49 -30.62
N GLU A 63 -18.53 -138.94 -30.36
CA GLU A 63 -19.70 -138.08 -30.17
C GLU A 63 -19.47 -137.05 -29.05
N THR A 64 -19.02 -137.50 -27.87
CA THR A 64 -18.72 -136.59 -26.75
C THR A 64 -17.60 -135.58 -27.10
N LEU A 65 -16.60 -135.99 -27.90
CA LEU A 65 -15.56 -135.08 -28.36
C LEU A 65 -16.10 -134.06 -29.36
N LEU A 66 -16.98 -134.47 -30.27
CA LEU A 66 -17.65 -133.56 -31.20
C LEU A 66 -18.50 -132.53 -30.45
N ASP A 67 -19.30 -132.95 -29.45
CA ASP A 67 -20.06 -132.02 -28.60
C ASP A 67 -19.15 -131.01 -27.87
N ARG A 68 -17.98 -131.45 -27.42
CA ARG A 68 -16.99 -130.56 -26.80
C ARG A 68 -16.37 -129.60 -27.81
N VAL A 69 -16.13 -130.05 -29.05
CA VAL A 69 -15.63 -129.21 -30.14
C VAL A 69 -16.66 -128.14 -30.46
N ASP A 70 -17.93 -128.50 -30.63
CA ASP A 70 -19.03 -127.55 -30.88
C ASP A 70 -19.12 -126.52 -29.76
N GLY A 71 -19.09 -126.96 -28.50
CA GLY A 71 -19.07 -126.02 -27.37
C GLY A 71 -17.83 -125.13 -27.32
N VAL A 72 -16.67 -125.57 -27.83
CA VAL A 72 -15.48 -124.70 -27.98
C VAL A 72 -15.68 -123.69 -29.10
N VAL A 73 -16.28 -124.09 -30.21
CA VAL A 73 -16.63 -123.20 -31.32
C VAL A 73 -17.61 -122.12 -30.85
N ASP A 74 -18.70 -122.48 -30.17
CA ASP A 74 -19.68 -121.52 -29.65
C ASP A 74 -19.04 -120.50 -28.69
N ARG A 75 -18.15 -120.96 -27.80
CA ARG A 75 -17.41 -120.06 -26.90
C ARG A 75 -16.45 -119.16 -27.67
N ALA A 76 -15.78 -119.67 -28.70
CA ALA A 76 -14.89 -118.89 -29.55
C ALA A 76 -15.67 -117.80 -30.29
N GLU A 77 -16.85 -118.11 -30.84
CA GLU A 77 -17.74 -117.14 -31.48
C GLU A 77 -18.21 -116.06 -30.51
N GLY A 78 -18.61 -116.44 -29.28
CA GLY A 78 -18.98 -115.48 -28.24
C GLY A 78 -17.82 -114.57 -27.81
N LEU A 79 -16.60 -115.11 -27.74
CA LEU A 79 -15.40 -114.32 -27.45
C LEU A 79 -15.08 -113.35 -28.60
N ILE A 80 -15.21 -113.79 -29.86
CA ILE A 80 -15.03 -112.92 -31.03
C ILE A 80 -16.02 -111.75 -30.96
N GLY A 81 -17.30 -112.00 -30.71
CA GLY A 81 -18.30 -110.94 -30.57
C GLY A 81 -17.99 -109.96 -29.43
N THR A 82 -17.48 -110.46 -28.30
CA THR A 82 -17.04 -109.62 -27.18
C THR A 82 -15.85 -108.75 -27.57
N VAL A 83 -14.85 -109.32 -28.26
CA VAL A 83 -13.68 -108.59 -28.76
C VAL A 83 -14.10 -107.51 -29.76
N GLU A 84 -15.04 -107.80 -30.65
CA GLU A 84 -15.58 -106.82 -31.60
C GLU A 84 -16.28 -105.65 -30.87
N SER A 85 -17.08 -105.95 -29.84
CA SER A 85 -17.73 -104.92 -29.02
C SER A 85 -16.71 -104.04 -28.29
N VAL A 86 -15.70 -104.64 -27.65
CA VAL A 86 -14.63 -103.90 -26.96
C VAL A 86 -13.84 -103.06 -27.96
N ALA A 87 -13.56 -103.58 -29.15
CA ALA A 87 -12.86 -102.83 -30.19
C ALA A 87 -13.69 -101.65 -30.71
N ALA A 88 -15.02 -101.80 -30.81
CA ALA A 88 -15.92 -100.70 -31.17
C ALA A 88 -15.95 -99.62 -30.08
N GLU A 89 -16.09 -100.00 -28.80
CA GLU A 89 -16.08 -99.06 -27.68
C GLU A 89 -14.73 -98.34 -27.55
N ALA A 90 -13.61 -99.05 -27.76
CA ALA A 90 -12.29 -98.44 -27.77
C ALA A 90 -12.15 -97.38 -28.89
N LYS A 91 -12.71 -97.65 -30.09
CA LYS A 91 -12.75 -96.66 -31.18
C LYS A 91 -13.58 -95.44 -30.80
N ASP A 92 -14.72 -95.63 -30.14
CA ASP A 92 -15.56 -94.52 -29.68
C ASP A 92 -14.85 -93.67 -28.61
N VAL A 93 -14.15 -94.30 -27.67
CA VAL A 93 -13.33 -93.59 -26.67
C VAL A 93 -12.24 -92.78 -27.36
N VAL A 94 -11.49 -93.38 -28.28
CA VAL A 94 -10.47 -92.65 -29.07
C VAL A 94 -11.09 -91.50 -29.86
N GLY A 95 -12.28 -91.71 -30.45
CA GLY A 95 -13.05 -90.69 -31.14
C GLY A 95 -13.46 -89.51 -30.25
N ARG A 96 -13.73 -89.75 -28.96
CA ARG A 96 -14.06 -88.71 -27.96
C ARG A 96 -12.83 -88.01 -27.40
N VAL A 97 -11.67 -88.66 -27.32
CA VAL A 97 -10.44 -88.06 -26.78
C VAL A 97 -9.93 -86.94 -27.69
N ARG A 98 -10.01 -87.11 -29.02
CA ARG A 98 -9.54 -86.10 -29.98
C ARG A 98 -10.21 -84.71 -29.82
N PRO A 99 -11.54 -84.57 -29.82
CA PRO A 99 -12.17 -83.26 -29.62
C PRO A 99 -11.92 -82.68 -28.23
N VAL A 100 -11.69 -83.51 -27.20
CA VAL A 100 -11.28 -83.02 -25.87
C VAL A 100 -9.88 -82.41 -25.93
N ALA A 101 -8.94 -83.04 -26.64
CA ALA A 101 -7.60 -82.51 -26.84
C ALA A 101 -7.65 -81.20 -27.65
N ASP A 102 -8.40 -81.16 -28.76
CA ASP A 102 -8.57 -79.94 -29.55
C ASP A 102 -9.16 -78.79 -28.71
N ARG A 103 -10.14 -79.09 -27.85
CA ARG A 103 -10.73 -78.10 -26.93
C ARG A 103 -9.76 -77.63 -25.86
N ALA A 104 -8.90 -78.52 -25.36
CA ALA A 104 -7.86 -78.16 -24.40
C ALA A 104 -6.84 -77.20 -25.03
N ASP A 105 -6.42 -77.45 -26.27
CA ASP A 105 -5.52 -76.56 -27.02
C ASP A 105 -6.14 -75.18 -27.28
N GLU A 106 -7.44 -75.14 -27.63
CA GLU A 106 -8.20 -73.89 -27.75
C GLU A 106 -8.22 -73.11 -26.43
N LEU A 107 -8.46 -73.80 -25.30
CA LEU A 107 -8.49 -73.16 -23.97
C LEU A 107 -7.11 -72.61 -23.57
N VAL A 108 -6.03 -73.35 -23.84
CA VAL A 108 -4.66 -72.87 -23.60
C VAL A 108 -4.37 -71.60 -24.41
N THR A 109 -4.82 -71.57 -25.67
CA THR A 109 -4.70 -70.38 -26.52
C THR A 109 -5.48 -69.19 -25.93
N HIS A 110 -6.73 -69.39 -25.52
CA HIS A 110 -7.54 -68.34 -24.90
C HIS A 110 -6.93 -67.81 -23.60
N VAL A 111 -6.45 -68.70 -22.72
CA VAL A 111 -5.78 -68.30 -21.48
C VAL A 111 -4.54 -67.45 -21.77
N SER A 112 -3.79 -67.81 -22.82
CA SER A 112 -2.60 -67.04 -23.23
C SER A 112 -2.97 -65.65 -23.75
N THR A 113 -4.05 -65.53 -24.53
CA THR A 113 -4.57 -64.21 -24.97
C THR A 113 -5.03 -63.36 -23.80
N VAL A 114 -5.82 -63.93 -22.87
CA VAL A 114 -6.30 -63.21 -21.68
C VAL A 114 -5.12 -62.75 -20.81
N ALA A 115 -4.07 -63.57 -20.66
CA ALA A 115 -2.87 -63.17 -19.94
C ALA A 115 -2.15 -61.99 -20.61
N GLY A 116 -2.06 -61.99 -21.95
CA GLY A 116 -1.51 -60.87 -22.72
C GLY A 116 -2.34 -59.59 -22.59
N ASP A 117 -3.66 -59.70 -22.66
CA ASP A 117 -4.56 -58.56 -22.46
C ASP A 117 -4.45 -57.98 -21.05
N ALA A 118 -4.33 -58.84 -20.04
CA ALA A 118 -4.12 -58.43 -18.65
C ALA A 118 -2.80 -57.68 -18.46
N ASP A 119 -1.71 -58.15 -19.06
CA ASP A 119 -0.41 -57.45 -19.05
C ASP A 119 -0.49 -56.08 -19.73
N GLY A 120 -1.20 -55.99 -20.86
CA GLY A 120 -1.49 -54.73 -21.54
C GLY A 120 -2.29 -53.76 -20.68
N LEU A 121 -3.29 -54.24 -19.93
CA LEU A 121 -4.05 -53.42 -18.98
C LEU A 121 -3.18 -52.93 -17.82
N ILE A 122 -2.32 -53.79 -17.26
CA ILE A 122 -1.37 -53.42 -16.20
C ILE A 122 -0.46 -52.29 -16.68
N THR A 123 0.11 -52.43 -17.89
CA THR A 123 0.96 -51.39 -18.49
C THR A 123 0.22 -50.05 -18.61
N ARG A 124 -1.02 -50.07 -19.12
CA ARG A 124 -1.84 -48.86 -19.26
C ARG A 124 -2.17 -48.21 -17.92
N VAL A 125 -2.49 -49.01 -16.90
CA VAL A 125 -2.75 -48.51 -15.54
C VAL A 125 -1.50 -47.83 -14.96
N SER A 126 -0.31 -48.43 -15.16
CA SER A 126 0.96 -47.82 -14.75
C SER A 126 1.19 -46.48 -15.43
N THR A 127 0.99 -46.38 -16.75
CA THR A 127 1.12 -45.09 -17.46
C THR A 127 0.15 -44.04 -16.94
N VAL A 128 -1.12 -44.40 -16.70
CA VAL A 128 -2.10 -43.47 -16.12
C VAL A 128 -1.69 -43.02 -14.72
N ALA A 129 -1.11 -43.91 -13.91
CA ALA A 129 -0.62 -43.56 -12.58
C ALA A 129 0.57 -42.58 -12.65
N ASP A 130 1.51 -42.80 -13.57
CA ASP A 130 2.63 -41.89 -13.81
C ASP A 130 2.16 -40.51 -14.28
N ASP A 131 1.23 -40.47 -15.23
CA ASP A 131 0.62 -39.23 -15.73
C ASP A 131 -0.10 -38.47 -14.61
N ALA A 132 -0.85 -39.17 -13.76
CA ALA A 132 -1.52 -38.59 -12.60
C ALA A 132 -0.49 -38.00 -11.61
N GLY A 133 0.62 -38.69 -11.35
CA GLY A 133 1.73 -38.18 -10.55
C GLY A 133 2.36 -36.91 -11.14
N GLY A 134 2.53 -36.87 -12.46
CA GLY A 134 2.99 -35.69 -13.19
C GLY A 134 2.03 -34.50 -13.07
N LEU A 135 0.72 -34.75 -13.17
CA LEU A 135 -0.31 -33.71 -12.98
C LEU A 135 -0.32 -33.16 -11.55
N ILE A 136 -0.22 -34.02 -10.53
CA ILE A 136 -0.13 -33.60 -9.13
C ILE A 136 1.08 -32.69 -8.90
N THR A 137 2.23 -33.05 -9.47
CA THR A 137 3.45 -32.23 -9.38
C THR A 137 3.23 -30.85 -10.01
N ARG A 138 2.65 -30.79 -11.20
CA ARG A 138 2.34 -29.53 -11.89
C ARG A 138 1.35 -28.66 -11.12
N VAL A 139 0.30 -29.25 -10.55
CA VAL A 139 -0.67 -28.53 -9.71
C VAL A 139 0.01 -27.94 -8.48
N SER A 140 0.94 -28.68 -7.87
CA SER A 140 1.71 -28.19 -6.71
C SER A 140 2.58 -27.00 -7.09
N THR A 141 3.31 -27.06 -8.21
CA THR A 141 4.10 -25.91 -8.71
C THR A 141 3.23 -24.68 -8.98
N VAL A 142 2.06 -24.85 -9.62
CA VAL A 142 1.14 -23.74 -9.87
C VAL A 142 0.63 -23.12 -8.56
N ALA A 143 0.37 -23.94 -7.54
CA ALA A 143 -0.05 -23.46 -6.23
C ALA A 143 1.06 -22.66 -5.52
N ASP A 144 2.31 -23.12 -5.59
CA ASP A 144 3.46 -22.40 -5.05
C ASP A 144 3.68 -21.05 -5.76
N ASP A 145 3.61 -21.05 -7.10
CA ASP A 145 3.72 -19.84 -7.92
C ASP A 145 2.61 -18.83 -7.58
N ALA A 146 1.37 -19.31 -7.41
CA ALA A 146 0.24 -18.47 -6.99
C ALA A 146 0.48 -17.87 -5.59
N GLY A 147 1.01 -18.64 -4.64
CA GLY A 147 1.42 -18.14 -3.33
C GLY A 147 2.50 -17.05 -3.42
N GLY A 148 3.49 -17.25 -4.29
CA GLY A 148 4.53 -16.25 -4.58
C GLY A 148 3.96 -14.95 -5.18
N LEU A 149 3.00 -15.05 -6.11
CA LEU A 149 2.33 -13.90 -6.70
C LEU A 149 1.51 -13.12 -5.66
N ILE A 150 0.77 -13.81 -4.78
CA ILE A 150 0.03 -13.18 -3.68
C ILE A 150 0.97 -12.37 -2.79
N THR A 151 2.11 -12.96 -2.41
CA THR A 151 3.12 -12.28 -1.58
C THR A 151 3.62 -10.99 -2.25
N ARG A 152 3.93 -11.05 -3.56
CA ARG A 152 4.38 -9.88 -4.33
C ARG A 152 3.31 -8.80 -4.42
N VAL A 153 2.05 -9.18 -4.62
CA VAL A 153 0.92 -8.23 -4.66
C VAL A 153 0.76 -7.54 -3.31
N SER A 154 0.88 -8.26 -2.19
CA SER A 154 0.85 -7.68 -0.85
C SER A 154 1.97 -6.66 -0.66
N THR A 155 3.22 -6.98 -1.03
CA THR A 155 4.33 -6.02 -0.94
C THR A 155 4.08 -4.76 -1.77
N VAL A 156 3.57 -4.90 -3.00
CA VAL A 156 3.24 -3.74 -3.84
C VAL A 156 2.13 -2.88 -3.22
N ALA A 157 1.14 -3.52 -2.58
CA ALA A 157 0.07 -2.80 -1.89
C ALA A 157 0.60 -2.03 -0.67
N ASP A 158 1.50 -2.62 0.12
CA ASP A 158 2.15 -1.97 1.25
C ASP A 158 3.01 -0.79 0.79
N ASP A 159 3.81 -0.97 -0.26
CA ASP A 159 4.62 0.09 -0.87
C ASP A 159 3.75 1.25 -1.39
N ALA A 160 2.62 0.94 -2.02
CA ALA A 160 1.66 1.94 -2.47
C ALA A 160 1.05 2.72 -1.29
N GLY A 161 0.74 2.03 -0.19
CA GLY A 161 0.31 2.64 1.06
C GLY A 161 1.34 3.63 1.60
N GLY A 162 2.61 3.21 1.69
CA GLY A 162 3.71 4.07 2.11
C GLY A 162 3.93 5.28 1.17
N LEU A 163 3.72 5.12 -0.14
CA LEU A 163 3.77 6.24 -1.07
C LEU A 163 2.66 7.27 -0.80
N VAL A 164 1.44 6.80 -0.52
CA VAL A 164 0.30 7.68 -0.19
C VAL A 164 0.56 8.47 1.10
N GLU A 165 1.13 7.83 2.12
CA GLU A 165 1.54 8.51 3.35
C GLU A 165 2.58 9.59 3.08
N ARG A 166 3.60 9.29 2.27
CA ARG A 166 4.63 10.27 1.89
C ARG A 166 4.06 11.45 1.12
N VAL A 167 3.16 11.22 0.17
CA VAL A 167 2.49 12.28 -0.59
C VAL A 167 1.66 13.16 0.35
N SER A 168 0.97 12.54 1.32
CA SER A 168 0.19 13.27 2.33
C SER A 168 1.10 14.14 3.21
N GLY A 169 2.27 13.63 3.59
CA GLY A 169 3.29 14.39 4.30
C GLY A 169 3.77 15.62 3.51
N VAL A 170 4.13 15.43 2.24
CA VAL A 170 4.55 16.53 1.34
C VAL A 170 3.44 17.58 1.18
N ALA A 171 2.18 17.16 1.06
CA ALA A 171 1.05 18.07 0.98
C ALA A 171 0.89 18.89 2.28
N GLY A 172 1.10 18.27 3.44
CA GLY A 172 1.12 18.94 4.74
C GLY A 172 2.24 19.97 4.85
N ASP A 173 3.46 19.62 4.44
CA ASP A 173 4.61 20.53 4.41
C ASP A 173 4.38 21.72 3.46
N ALA A 174 3.77 21.47 2.30
CA ALA A 174 3.40 22.53 1.36
C ALA A 174 2.39 23.52 1.97
N ASP A 175 1.39 23.03 2.71
CA ASP A 175 0.43 23.90 3.42
C ASP A 175 1.13 24.75 4.50
N VAL A 176 2.09 24.17 5.23
CA VAL A 176 2.93 24.92 6.18
C VAL A 176 3.73 26.01 5.49
N LEU A 177 4.33 25.71 4.34
CA LEU A 177 5.09 26.68 3.55
C LEU A 177 4.20 27.82 3.07
N VAL A 178 3.01 27.51 2.54
CA VAL A 178 2.04 28.53 2.10
C VAL A 178 1.67 29.46 3.25
N ARG A 179 1.31 28.92 4.42
CA ARG A 179 1.01 29.72 5.62
C ARG A 179 2.18 30.62 6.01
N THR A 180 3.41 30.10 5.96
CA THR A 180 4.62 30.87 6.26
C THR A 180 4.82 32.02 5.27
N VAL A 181 4.65 31.76 3.97
CA VAL A 181 4.75 32.79 2.92
C VAL A 181 3.70 33.87 3.13
N THR A 182 2.45 33.52 3.45
CA THR A 182 1.40 34.49 3.77
C THR A 182 1.81 35.41 4.93
N THR A 183 2.29 34.85 6.05
CA THR A 183 2.77 35.65 7.19
C THR A 183 3.95 36.55 6.82
N VAL A 184 4.88 36.09 5.99
CA VAL A 184 5.99 36.92 5.50
C VAL A 184 5.47 38.07 4.63
N SER A 185 4.51 37.80 3.74
CA SER A 185 3.89 38.83 2.90
C SER A 185 3.12 39.88 3.72
N GLU A 186 2.39 39.47 4.75
CA GLU A 186 1.71 40.38 5.67
C GLU A 186 2.70 41.32 6.38
N ARG A 187 3.79 40.76 6.93
CA ARG A 187 4.85 41.54 7.58
C ARG A 187 5.56 42.49 6.61
N ALA A 188 5.76 42.08 5.37
CA ALA A 188 6.31 42.95 4.34
C ALA A 188 5.37 44.12 4.04
N GLY A 189 4.06 43.88 3.98
CA GLY A 189 3.04 44.93 3.85
C GLY A 189 3.06 45.93 5.01
N GLU A 190 3.14 45.44 6.25
CA GLU A 190 3.29 46.29 7.44
C GLU A 190 4.55 47.16 7.38
N LEU A 191 5.69 46.58 6.96
CA LEU A 191 6.94 47.31 6.82
C LEU A 191 6.85 48.42 5.75
N ILE A 192 6.22 48.14 4.61
CA ILE A 192 5.99 49.14 3.56
C ILE A 192 5.16 50.31 4.14
N GLY A 193 4.09 50.02 4.87
CA GLY A 193 3.27 51.06 5.52
C GLY A 193 4.03 51.87 6.56
N GLN A 194 5.01 51.28 7.26
CA GLN A 194 5.91 52.01 8.15
C GLN A 194 6.87 52.94 7.37
N VAL A 195 7.43 52.45 6.25
CA VAL A 195 8.29 53.25 5.37
C VAL A 195 7.55 54.45 4.79
N GLU A 196 6.29 54.28 4.39
CA GLU A 196 5.44 55.37 3.91
C GLU A 196 5.22 56.44 4.99
N GLN A 197 4.94 56.03 6.24
CA GLN A 197 4.79 56.94 7.37
C GLN A 197 6.09 57.72 7.65
N VAL A 198 7.24 57.04 7.68
CA VAL A 198 8.56 57.67 7.87
C VAL A 198 8.86 58.67 6.75
N THR A 199 8.55 58.30 5.50
CA THR A 199 8.75 59.17 4.33
C THR A 199 7.88 60.42 4.44
N GLY A 200 6.59 60.26 4.77
CA GLY A 200 5.68 61.38 4.98
C GLY A 200 6.12 62.31 6.13
N ALA A 201 6.59 61.73 7.23
CA ALA A 201 7.15 62.50 8.35
C ALA A 201 8.40 63.29 7.93
N ALA A 202 9.28 62.69 7.12
CA ALA A 202 10.47 63.34 6.58
C ALA A 202 10.12 64.51 5.65
N THR A 203 9.15 64.34 4.73
CA THR A 203 8.62 65.43 3.91
C THR A 203 8.12 66.58 4.78
N GLY A 204 7.33 66.28 5.82
CA GLY A 204 6.84 67.32 6.74
C GLY A 204 7.96 68.04 7.54
N VAL A 205 9.09 67.37 7.82
CA VAL A 205 10.28 68.03 8.38
C VAL A 205 10.92 68.97 7.38
N VAL A 206 11.06 68.55 6.12
CA VAL A 206 11.59 69.38 5.03
C VAL A 206 10.74 70.63 4.82
N ASP A 207 9.41 70.48 4.77
CA ASP A 207 8.48 71.61 4.62
C ASP A 207 8.62 72.61 5.78
N ARG A 208 8.72 72.11 7.02
CA ARG A 208 8.94 72.95 8.20
C ARG A 208 10.29 73.67 8.15
N ALA A 209 11.34 73.00 7.71
CA ALA A 209 12.66 73.62 7.53
C ALA A 209 12.62 74.72 6.45
N GLY A 210 11.90 74.49 5.35
CA GLY A 210 11.65 75.50 4.31
C GLY A 210 10.95 76.74 4.89
N ALA A 211 9.86 76.55 5.63
CA ALA A 211 9.15 77.66 6.28
C ALA A 211 10.01 78.42 7.31
N VAL A 212 10.90 77.73 8.04
CA VAL A 212 11.87 78.38 8.93
C VAL A 212 12.88 79.20 8.13
N ALA A 213 13.39 78.67 7.02
CA ALA A 213 14.33 79.38 6.15
C ALA A 213 13.69 80.65 5.54
N GLU A 214 12.44 80.57 5.08
CA GLU A 214 11.68 81.73 4.61
C GLU A 214 11.52 82.79 5.69
N ARG A 215 11.10 82.41 6.90
CA ARG A 215 11.02 83.34 8.04
C ARG A 215 12.37 83.96 8.36
N ALA A 216 13.45 83.17 8.37
CA ALA A 216 14.79 83.70 8.58
C ALA A 216 15.16 84.72 7.50
N GLY A 217 14.80 84.48 6.24
CA GLY A 217 14.92 85.45 5.14
C GLY A 217 14.21 86.77 5.44
N THR A 218 12.94 86.73 5.86
CA THR A 218 12.18 87.95 6.22
C THR A 218 12.80 88.73 7.39
N VAL A 219 13.37 88.03 8.38
CA VAL A 219 14.09 88.66 9.50
C VAL A 219 15.37 89.33 9.01
N VAL A 220 16.13 88.68 8.14
CA VAL A 220 17.34 89.26 7.53
C VAL A 220 17.00 90.50 6.71
N GLU A 221 15.94 90.45 5.89
CA GLU A 221 15.45 91.62 5.14
C GLU A 221 15.04 92.77 6.08
N SER A 222 14.30 92.45 7.14
CA SER A 222 13.88 93.44 8.15
C SER A 222 15.09 94.05 8.88
N ALA A 223 16.09 93.25 9.21
CA ALA A 223 17.33 93.69 9.82
C ALA A 223 18.15 94.57 8.86
N SER A 224 18.22 94.21 7.57
CA SER A 224 18.83 95.04 6.53
C SER A 224 18.12 96.39 6.44
N GLY A 225 16.79 96.40 6.29
CA GLY A 225 16.03 97.65 6.21
C GLY A 225 16.12 98.51 7.49
N THR A 226 16.27 97.89 8.66
CA THR A 226 16.54 98.61 9.91
C THR A 226 17.95 99.20 9.91
N SER A 227 18.94 98.45 9.44
CA SER A 227 20.33 98.90 9.30
C SER A 227 20.43 100.07 8.31
N ASP A 228 19.73 100.00 7.17
CA ASP A 228 19.65 101.08 6.18
C ASP A 228 19.02 102.34 6.77
N ARG A 229 17.93 102.21 7.54
CA ARG A 229 17.31 103.35 8.24
C ARG A 229 18.25 103.93 9.30
N ALA A 230 18.93 103.09 10.07
CA ALA A 230 19.93 103.54 11.04
C ALA A 230 21.08 104.29 10.35
N GLY A 231 21.56 103.78 9.21
CA GLY A 231 22.53 104.46 8.35
C GLY A 231 22.03 105.83 7.89
N ALA A 232 20.82 105.91 7.34
CA ALA A 232 20.22 107.18 6.91
C ALA A 232 20.03 108.18 8.06
N LEU A 233 19.67 107.71 9.26
CA LEU A 233 19.62 108.55 10.47
C LEU A 233 21.01 109.02 10.88
N LEU A 234 22.03 108.15 10.85
CA LEU A 234 23.42 108.54 11.11
C LEU A 234 23.92 109.54 10.06
N ASP A 235 23.54 109.42 8.80
CA ASP A 235 23.89 110.38 7.75
C ASP A 235 23.20 111.75 7.98
N LEU A 236 21.96 111.75 8.48
CA LEU A 236 21.21 112.97 8.80
C LEU A 236 21.74 113.67 10.07
N TYR A 237 21.89 112.89 11.15
CA TYR A 237 22.24 113.41 12.47
C TYR A 237 23.73 113.47 12.71
N GLY A 238 24.56 112.70 12.02
CA GLY A 238 26.02 112.73 12.13
C GLY A 238 26.59 114.14 11.97
N PRO A 239 26.27 114.87 10.89
CA PRO A 239 26.71 116.25 10.71
C PRO A 239 26.16 117.22 11.77
N LEU A 240 24.97 116.96 12.32
CA LEU A 240 24.40 117.76 13.41
C LEU A 240 25.11 117.47 14.73
N ALA A 241 25.39 116.21 15.04
CA ALA A 241 26.12 115.78 16.23
C ALA A 241 27.56 116.28 16.20
N GLU A 242 28.25 116.25 15.06
CA GLU A 242 29.59 116.85 14.92
C GLU A 242 29.58 118.36 15.17
N ARG A 243 28.54 119.08 14.72
CA ARG A 243 28.38 120.51 15.00
C ARG A 243 27.97 120.81 16.44
N ALA A 244 27.14 119.94 17.04
CA ALA A 244 26.65 120.09 18.40
C ALA A 244 27.66 119.62 19.45
N ALA A 245 28.54 118.68 19.12
CA ALA A 245 29.55 118.12 20.02
C ALA A 245 30.36 119.20 20.76
N PRO A 246 30.97 120.21 20.10
CA PRO A 246 31.70 121.26 20.83
C PRO A 246 30.78 122.13 21.70
N LEU A 247 29.50 122.30 21.34
CA LEU A 247 28.53 123.04 22.16
C LEU A 247 28.08 122.23 23.38
N ALA A 248 27.86 120.92 23.24
CA ALA A 248 27.52 120.02 24.34
C ALA A 248 28.70 119.82 25.29
N THR A 249 29.92 119.66 24.77
CA THR A 249 31.15 119.65 25.59
C THR A 249 31.29 120.94 26.37
N ARG A 250 31.09 122.10 25.74
CA ARG A 250 31.10 123.38 26.43
C ARG A 250 30.00 123.49 27.49
N PHE A 251 28.79 123.02 27.20
CA PHE A 251 27.67 123.03 28.15
C PHE A 251 27.93 122.14 29.38
N VAL A 252 28.52 120.96 29.19
CA VAL A 252 28.90 120.04 30.28
C VAL A 252 30.11 120.54 31.07
N ASP A 253 31.07 121.18 30.40
CA ASP A 253 32.28 121.71 31.06
C ASP A 253 32.01 123.03 31.80
N GLU A 254 31.02 123.83 31.36
CA GLU A 254 30.71 125.15 31.94
C GLU A 254 29.57 125.12 32.98
N LEU A 255 28.71 124.09 33.03
CA LEU A 255 27.60 124.03 33.99
C LEU A 255 27.85 123.02 35.12
N SER A 256 27.81 123.51 36.36
CA SER A 256 27.82 122.68 37.56
C SER A 256 26.46 122.00 37.81
N GLU A 257 26.44 120.88 38.54
CA GLU A 257 25.22 120.11 38.86
C GLU A 257 24.13 120.97 39.52
N GLU A 258 24.54 121.99 40.27
CA GLU A 258 23.66 122.97 40.93
C GLU A 258 22.96 123.87 39.93
N GLU A 259 23.66 124.32 38.88
CA GLU A 259 23.13 125.18 37.83
C GLU A 259 22.18 124.42 36.90
N VAL A 260 22.46 123.15 36.62
CA VAL A 260 21.53 122.28 35.87
C VAL A 260 20.23 122.09 36.66
N HIS A 261 20.30 121.85 37.98
CA HIS A 261 19.12 121.80 38.84
C HIS A 261 18.39 123.15 38.93
N ALA A 262 19.13 124.27 38.91
CA ALA A 262 18.53 125.60 38.87
C ALA A 262 17.81 125.85 37.54
N ALA A 263 18.39 125.43 36.40
CA ALA A 263 17.77 125.55 35.09
C ALA A 263 16.51 124.69 34.96
N ILE A 264 16.52 123.46 35.50
CA ILE A 264 15.32 122.61 35.57
C ILE A 264 14.23 123.29 36.41
N ARG A 265 14.57 123.80 37.61
CA ARG A 265 13.62 124.57 38.45
C ARG A 265 13.07 125.81 37.74
N LEU A 266 13.90 126.50 36.97
CA LEU A 266 13.47 127.67 36.21
C LEU A 266 12.47 127.27 35.11
N VAL A 267 12.74 126.20 34.37
CA VAL A 267 11.85 125.69 33.32
C VAL A 267 10.53 125.18 33.91
N ASP A 268 10.57 124.52 35.07
CA ASP A 268 9.36 124.06 35.77
C ASP A 268 8.49 125.24 36.27
N GLN A 269 9.10 126.39 36.54
CA GLN A 269 8.39 127.60 37.00
C GLN A 269 7.88 128.49 35.85
N LEU A 270 8.37 128.33 34.62
CA LEU A 270 7.95 129.15 33.47
C LEU A 270 6.45 129.05 33.15
N PRO A 271 5.79 127.86 33.18
CA PRO A 271 4.35 127.77 32.95
C PRO A 271 3.55 128.55 34.00
N VAL A 272 3.91 128.39 35.29
CA VAL A 272 3.25 129.06 36.42
C VAL A 272 3.46 130.58 36.38
N LEU A 273 4.66 131.03 35.98
CA LEU A 273 4.97 132.44 35.80
C LEU A 273 4.18 133.05 34.64
N THR A 274 4.02 132.31 33.53
CA THR A 274 3.24 132.76 32.38
C THR A 274 1.76 132.87 32.74
N GLU A 275 1.22 131.91 33.51
CA GLU A 275 -0.15 131.92 34.00
C GLU A 275 -0.41 133.12 34.94
N HIS A 276 0.48 133.39 35.91
CA HIS A 276 0.36 134.58 36.79
C HIS A 276 0.52 135.90 36.03
N LEU A 277 1.31 135.94 34.95
CA LEU A 277 1.44 137.15 34.12
C LEU A 277 0.18 137.42 33.29
N ASP A 278 -0.42 136.38 32.70
CA ASP A 278 -1.65 136.48 31.89
C ASP A 278 -2.91 136.71 32.74
N ASP A 279 -3.06 135.97 33.84
CA ASP A 279 -4.32 135.96 34.61
C ASP A 279 -4.38 137.04 35.70
N ASP A 280 -3.26 137.34 36.36
CA ASP A 280 -3.26 138.23 37.52
C ASP A 280 -2.73 139.64 37.21
N ILE A 281 -1.67 139.76 36.39
CA ILE A 281 -0.97 141.04 36.18
C ILE A 281 -1.51 141.83 35.00
N LEU A 282 -1.74 141.19 33.85
CA LEU A 282 -2.24 141.87 32.65
C LEU A 282 -3.63 142.54 32.81
N PRO A 283 -4.61 141.97 33.53
CA PRO A 283 -5.91 142.62 33.75
C PRO A 283 -5.82 143.89 34.62
N ILE A 284 -4.90 143.92 35.61
CA ILE A 284 -4.69 145.07 36.48
C ILE A 284 -4.06 146.24 35.71
N LEU A 285 -3.09 145.94 34.83
CA LEU A 285 -2.49 146.93 33.91
C LEU A 285 -3.51 147.46 32.89
N ALA A 286 -4.48 146.65 32.46
CA ALA A 286 -5.57 147.09 31.57
C ALA A 286 -6.58 148.03 32.28
N THR A 287 -6.81 147.87 33.59
CA THR A 287 -7.66 148.80 34.37
C THR A 287 -6.96 150.10 34.80
N LEU A 288 -5.62 150.14 34.79
CA LEU A 288 -4.82 151.32 35.14
C LEU A 288 -4.86 152.44 34.09
N ASP A 289 -5.24 152.14 32.84
CA ASP A 289 -5.43 153.14 31.77
C ASP A 289 -6.73 153.98 31.94
N ARG A 290 -7.63 153.59 32.86
CA ARG A 290 -8.98 154.19 32.99
C ARG A 290 -9.20 155.08 34.24
N VAL A 291 -8.19 155.23 35.11
CA VAL A 291 -8.28 156.01 36.38
C VAL A 291 -7.69 157.44 36.26
N GLY A 292 -7.24 157.83 35.06
CA GLY A 292 -6.72 159.18 34.78
C GLY A 292 -7.69 160.37 34.95
N PRO A 293 -9.01 160.26 34.69
CA PRO A 293 -9.92 161.41 34.76
C PRO A 293 -10.37 161.80 36.19
N ASP A 294 -10.50 160.83 37.10
CA ASP A 294 -11.22 161.04 38.38
C ASP A 294 -10.34 161.61 39.52
N VAL A 295 -9.01 161.69 39.34
CA VAL A 295 -8.12 162.34 40.32
C VAL A 295 -8.10 163.86 40.16
N HIS A 296 -8.46 164.39 38.98
CA HIS A 296 -8.48 165.84 38.73
C HIS A 296 -9.77 166.53 39.23
N GLU A 297 -10.92 165.83 39.30
CA GLU A 297 -12.15 166.39 39.89
C GLU A 297 -12.10 166.51 41.42
N LEU A 298 -11.25 165.73 42.10
CA LEU A 298 -11.03 165.83 43.55
C LEU A 298 -10.09 166.98 43.96
N LEU A 299 -9.38 167.61 43.00
CA LEU A 299 -8.47 168.73 43.28
C LEU A 299 -9.12 170.12 43.14
N ASP A 300 -10.24 170.26 42.42
CA ASP A 300 -10.97 171.53 42.33
C ASP A 300 -11.93 171.77 43.52
N VAL A 301 -12.49 170.71 44.12
CA VAL A 301 -13.47 170.85 45.23
C VAL A 301 -12.80 171.13 46.59
N LEU A 302 -11.51 170.80 46.78
CA LEU A 302 -10.80 171.10 48.04
C LEU A 302 -10.23 172.52 48.12
N LYS A 303 -10.30 173.31 47.04
CA LYS A 303 -9.85 174.72 47.05
C LYS A 303 -10.94 175.70 47.51
N GLU A 304 -12.22 175.33 47.41
CA GLU A 304 -13.33 176.21 47.81
C GLU A 304 -13.74 176.12 49.29
N VAL A 305 -13.34 175.06 50.03
CA VAL A 305 -13.75 174.92 51.45
C VAL A 305 -12.74 175.55 52.44
N ARG A 306 -11.48 175.76 52.07
CA ARG A 306 -10.46 176.22 53.04
C ARG A 306 -10.31 177.74 53.20
N GLN A 307 -10.95 178.56 52.34
CA GLN A 307 -10.85 180.03 52.44
C GLN A 307 -12.20 180.71 52.71
N ALA A 308 -13.16 179.98 53.32
CA ALA A 308 -14.45 180.52 53.77
C ALA A 308 -14.65 180.52 55.29
N ILE A 309 -13.65 180.10 56.09
CA ILE A 309 -13.75 180.13 57.56
C ILE A 309 -12.58 180.95 58.12
N VAL A 310 -12.64 182.25 57.85
CA VAL A 310 -12.03 183.29 58.67
C VAL A 310 -13.12 183.77 59.63
N GLY A 311 -12.89 183.60 60.94
CA GLY A 311 -13.59 184.37 61.97
C GLY A 311 -14.20 183.53 63.08
N ILE A 312 -13.49 183.41 64.20
CA ILE A 312 -14.01 183.70 65.56
C ILE A 312 -12.80 183.83 66.53
N PRO A 313 -12.78 184.81 67.44
CA PRO A 313 -11.65 185.13 68.33
C PRO A 313 -11.79 184.54 69.75
N GLY A 314 -10.66 184.23 70.41
CA GLY A 314 -10.57 183.98 71.86
C GLY A 314 -10.53 182.50 72.32
N PHE A 315 -9.90 182.27 73.47
CA PHE A 315 -9.59 180.98 74.16
C PHE A 315 -8.33 180.28 73.65
N ARG A 316 -7.12 180.53 74.16
CA ARG A 316 -6.60 180.36 75.54
C ARG A 316 -6.99 179.03 76.21
N LEU A 317 -5.94 178.28 76.53
CA LEU A 317 -5.80 177.37 77.68
C LEU A 317 -6.61 176.07 77.68
N LEU A 318 -5.85 174.96 77.58
CA LEU A 318 -6.07 173.56 78.00
C LEU A 318 -5.75 172.66 76.79
N SER A 319 -4.88 171.65 76.79
CA SER A 319 -4.09 170.93 77.80
C SER A 319 -3.32 169.89 76.98
N ARG A 320 -1.99 169.93 76.84
CA ARG A 320 -0.99 169.39 77.77
C ARG A 320 -1.36 168.03 78.38
N ARG A 321 -0.85 166.96 77.74
CA ARG A 321 -0.39 165.63 78.22
C ARG A 321 -0.24 164.77 76.95
N GLY A 322 0.86 164.11 76.60
CA GLY A 322 1.95 163.56 77.40
C GLY A 322 1.85 162.02 77.38
N SER A 323 2.94 161.36 76.93
CA SER A 323 3.35 159.95 77.10
C SER A 323 2.50 158.84 76.43
N GLY A 324 3.05 157.73 75.90
CA GLY A 324 4.41 157.13 75.93
C GLY A 324 4.57 156.10 74.79
N LYS A 325 5.80 155.78 74.36
CA LYS A 325 6.67 154.65 74.81
C LYS A 325 6.44 153.36 73.98
N GLU A 326 7.46 152.88 73.24
CA GLU A 326 8.41 151.78 73.59
C GLU A 326 7.71 150.40 73.46
N ASP A 327 8.23 149.30 72.92
CA ASP A 327 9.50 148.79 72.36
C ASP A 327 9.05 147.68 71.36
N GLU A 328 9.75 147.33 70.27
CA GLU A 328 11.07 146.68 70.15
C GLU A 328 11.63 146.86 68.72
#